data_AF-A0A6P0U485-F1
#
_entry.id   AF-A0A6P0U485-F1
#
_cell.length_a   1.000
_cell.length_b   1.000
_cell.length_c   1.000
_cell.angle_alpha   90.00
_cell.angle_beta   90.00
_cell.angle_gamma   90.00
#
_symmetry.space_group_name_H-M   'P 1'
#
loop_
_entity.id
_entity.type
_entity.pdbx_description
1 polymer ?
#
loop_
_entity_poly.entity_id
_entity_poly.type
_entity_poly.pdbx_seq_one_letter_code
_entity_poly.pdbx_strand_id
1 'polypeptide(L)'
;MTEYFQSPEIYHKQGQLHWKRARASLRKALNRYSALQNTAQKTTTSEFSSSLKTQLDLLKSNIDKLDQGVIQIAVFGLVSRGKSAVLNALLSEKILETGPLNGVTQWPRAIRW
;
A
#
# COMPACT_ATOMS: atom_id res chain seq x y z
N MET A 1 14.22 -9.83 -32.51
CA MET A 1 14.34 -9.04 -31.27
C MET A 1 13.43 -9.68 -30.24
N THR A 2 13.91 -10.75 -29.59
CA THR A 2 13.14 -11.56 -28.65
C THR A 2 13.21 -10.90 -27.28
N GLU A 3 12.11 -10.28 -26.85
CA GLU A 3 11.98 -9.77 -25.49
C GLU A 3 12.08 -10.93 -24.51
N TYR A 4 13.06 -10.86 -23.60
CA TYR A 4 13.20 -11.75 -22.46
C TYR A 4 12.06 -11.48 -21.47
N PHE A 5 10.90 -12.04 -21.73
CA PHE A 5 9.80 -12.04 -20.77
C PHE A 5 10.19 -12.96 -19.62
N GLN A 6 10.65 -12.39 -18.49
CA GLN A 6 10.93 -13.18 -17.29
C GLN A 6 9.64 -13.87 -16.83
N SER A 7 9.75 -15.12 -16.40
CA SER A 7 8.59 -15.91 -15.99
C SER A 7 7.84 -15.23 -14.83
N PRO A 8 6.48 -15.22 -14.83
CA PRO A 8 5.66 -14.59 -13.79
C PRO A 8 6.02 -14.99 -12.36
N GLU A 9 6.51 -16.22 -12.16
CA GLU A 9 6.97 -16.71 -10.86
C GLU A 9 8.14 -15.91 -10.27
N ILE A 10 9.04 -15.39 -11.11
CA ILE A 10 10.22 -14.66 -10.65
C ILE A 10 9.79 -13.32 -10.04
N TYR A 11 8.87 -12.60 -10.69
CA TYR A 11 8.32 -11.35 -10.17
C TYR A 11 7.60 -11.53 -8.85
N HIS A 12 6.82 -12.61 -8.73
CA HIS A 12 6.12 -12.93 -7.50
C HIS A 12 7.08 -13.21 -6.34
N LYS A 13 8.14 -14.01 -6.58
CA LYS A 13 9.17 -14.32 -5.57
C LYS A 13 9.97 -13.09 -5.15
N GLN A 14 10.36 -12.23 -6.10
CA GLN A 14 11.09 -10.99 -5.80
C GLN A 14 10.23 -10.01 -4.99
N GLY A 15 8.98 -9.81 -5.38
CA GLY A 15 8.03 -8.95 -4.64
C GLY A 15 7.86 -9.42 -3.19
N GLN A 16 7.66 -10.72 -2.97
CA GLN A 16 7.57 -11.29 -1.63
C GLN A 16 8.84 -11.09 -0.79
N LEU A 17 10.02 -11.20 -1.40
CA LEU A 17 11.30 -10.99 -0.72
C LEU A 17 11.45 -9.54 -0.27
N HIS A 18 11.22 -8.58 -1.17
CA HIS A 18 11.31 -7.15 -0.86
C HIS A 18 10.30 -6.76 0.23
N TRP A 19 9.10 -7.33 0.17
CA TRP A 19 8.07 -7.15 1.19
C TRP A 19 8.51 -7.62 2.58
N LYS A 20 8.95 -8.88 2.69
CA LYS A 20 9.43 -9.46 3.95
C LYS A 20 10.61 -8.66 4.51
N ARG A 21 11.51 -8.21 3.64
CA ARG A 21 12.67 -7.40 4.03
C ARG A 21 12.27 -6.03 4.57
N ALA A 22 11.35 -5.32 3.90
CA ALA A 22 10.84 -4.03 4.36
C ALA A 22 10.12 -4.14 5.71
N ARG A 23 9.30 -5.18 5.89
CA ARG A 23 8.62 -5.46 7.15
C ARG A 23 9.62 -5.72 8.28
N ALA A 24 10.63 -6.56 8.02
CA ALA A 24 11.65 -6.90 9.01
C ALA A 24 12.50 -5.68 9.41
N SER A 25 12.88 -4.83 8.46
CA SER A 25 13.70 -3.64 8.75
C SER A 25 12.93 -2.62 9.59
N LEU A 26 11.66 -2.37 9.30
CA LEU A 26 10.83 -1.42 10.05
C LEU A 26 10.53 -1.93 11.47
N ARG A 27 10.25 -3.23 11.63
CA ARG A 27 10.09 -3.85 12.97
C ARG A 27 11.37 -3.75 13.80
N LYS A 28 12.53 -3.98 13.17
CA LYS A 28 13.83 -3.82 13.82
C LYS A 28 14.05 -2.36 14.26
N ALA A 29 13.69 -1.39 13.41
CA ALA A 29 13.76 0.02 13.76
C ALA A 29 12.83 0.36 14.94
N LEU A 30 11.57 -0.09 14.90
CA LEU A 30 10.59 0.14 15.97
C LEU A 30 11.09 -0.40 17.33
N ASN A 31 11.61 -1.63 17.35
CA ASN A 31 12.14 -2.24 18.57
C ASN A 31 13.34 -1.45 19.12
N ARG A 32 14.22 -0.97 18.24
CA ARG A 32 15.37 -0.14 18.63
C ARG A 32 14.93 1.19 19.24
N TYR A 33 14.03 1.90 18.57
CA TYR A 33 13.63 3.25 18.97
C TYR A 33 12.68 3.25 20.18
N SER A 34 11.85 2.22 20.35
CA SER A 34 11.04 2.06 21.57
C SER A 34 11.89 1.78 22.81
N ALA A 35 12.95 0.97 22.71
CA ALA A 35 13.90 0.77 23.80
C ALA A 35 14.62 2.08 24.19
N LEU A 36 15.03 2.88 23.18
CA LEU A 36 15.59 4.21 23.37
C LEU A 36 14.60 5.18 24.03
N GLN A 37 13.33 5.19 23.60
CA GLN A 37 12.28 6.03 24.17
C GLN A 37 12.09 5.74 25.67
N ASN A 38 12.01 4.47 26.06
CA ASN A 38 11.85 4.07 27.46
C ASN A 38 13.02 4.56 28.33
N THR A 39 14.22 4.62 27.75
CA THR A 39 15.42 5.11 28.45
C THR A 39 15.42 6.64 28.52
N ALA A 40 15.06 7.31 27.43
CA ALA A 40 15.03 8.76 27.30
C ALA A 40 13.90 9.41 28.13
N GLN A 41 12.76 8.75 28.29
CA GLN A 41 11.65 9.23 29.12
C GLN A 41 12.04 9.47 30.59
N LYS A 42 13.12 8.84 31.06
CA LYS A 42 13.64 9.06 32.41
C LYS A 42 14.45 10.36 32.55
N THR A 43 14.88 10.98 31.45
CA THR A 43 15.87 12.07 31.45
C THR A 43 15.51 13.30 30.60
N THR A 44 14.47 13.25 29.75
CA THR A 44 14.19 14.31 28.76
C THR A 44 12.96 15.18 29.04
N THR A 45 12.93 16.35 28.38
CA THR A 45 11.81 17.31 28.39
C THR A 45 10.55 16.76 27.71
N SER A 46 9.38 17.22 28.18
CA SER A 46 8.06 16.76 27.74
C SER A 46 7.82 16.85 26.22
N GLU A 47 8.29 17.94 25.59
CA GLU A 47 8.10 18.19 24.16
C GLU A 47 8.90 17.24 23.25
N PHE A 48 10.13 16.90 23.64
CA PHE A 48 10.93 15.93 22.90
C PHE A 48 10.29 14.54 22.98
N SER A 49 9.83 14.15 24.16
CA SER A 49 9.15 12.88 24.38
C SER A 49 7.85 12.75 23.57
N SER A 50 7.08 13.84 23.43
CA SER A 50 5.85 13.83 22.62
C SER A 50 6.14 13.73 21.12
N SER A 51 7.10 14.49 20.60
CA SER A 51 7.53 14.40 19.20
C SER A 51 8.05 13.00 18.85
N LEU A 52 8.86 12.40 19.73
CA LEU A 52 9.37 11.04 19.53
C LEU A 52 8.23 10.01 19.53
N LYS A 53 7.25 10.16 20.43
CA LYS A 53 6.07 9.29 20.47
C LYS A 53 5.28 9.35 19.15
N THR A 54 5.05 10.55 18.62
CA THR A 54 4.39 10.74 17.32
C THR A 54 5.13 10.02 16.18
N GLN A 55 6.47 10.09 16.16
CA GLN A 55 7.27 9.39 15.16
C GLN A 55 7.18 7.86 15.29
N LEU A 56 7.15 7.34 16.52
CA LEU A 56 6.98 5.91 16.79
C LEU A 56 5.59 5.41 16.39
N ASP A 57 4.54 6.20 16.66
CA ASP A 57 3.18 5.90 16.25
C ASP A 57 3.04 5.89 14.72
N LEU A 58 3.69 6.83 14.03
CA LEU A 58 3.77 6.83 12.56
C LEU A 58 4.49 5.59 12.03
N LEU A 59 5.61 5.20 12.64
CA LEU A 59 6.35 4.00 12.26
C LEU A 59 5.50 2.74 12.44
N LYS A 60 4.76 2.65 13.55
CA LYS A 60 3.82 1.55 13.81
C LYS A 60 2.71 1.51 12.77
N SER A 61 2.08 2.64 12.45
CA SER A 61 1.06 2.75 11.40
C SER A 61 1.59 2.27 10.03
N ASN A 62 2.84 2.60 9.69
CA ASN A 62 3.44 2.15 8.44
C ASN A 62 3.70 0.63 8.41
N ILE A 63 4.11 0.05 9.54
CA ILE A 63 4.22 -1.42 9.66
C ILE A 63 2.85 -2.07 9.51
N ASP A 64 1.80 -1.49 10.12
CA ASP A 64 0.43 -2.03 10.01
C ASP A 64 -0.07 -1.99 8.55
N LYS A 65 0.24 -0.92 7.80
CA LYS A 65 -0.06 -0.84 6.35
C LYS A 65 0.66 -1.93 5.56
N LEU A 66 1.92 -2.23 5.91
CA LEU A 66 2.68 -3.34 5.33
C LEU A 66 2.25 -4.72 5.86
N ASP A 67 1.49 -4.79 6.94
CA ASP A 67 0.91 -6.06 7.39
C ASP A 67 -0.40 -6.34 6.65
N GLN A 68 -1.15 -5.30 6.31
CA GLN A 68 -2.39 -5.41 5.52
C GLN A 68 -2.13 -5.91 4.09
N GLY A 69 -0.99 -5.58 3.49
CA GLY A 69 -0.65 -6.05 2.13
C GLY A 69 -1.57 -5.53 1.04
N VAL A 70 -2.28 -4.42 1.29
CA VAL A 70 -3.25 -3.85 0.35
C VAL A 70 -2.55 -2.83 -0.54
N ILE A 71 -2.70 -2.99 -1.84
CA ILE A 71 -2.36 -1.96 -2.84
C ILE A 71 -3.63 -1.23 -3.23
N GLN A 72 -3.64 0.09 -3.09
CA GLN A 72 -4.77 0.93 -3.52
C GLN A 72 -4.44 1.54 -4.88
N ILE A 73 -5.29 1.27 -5.86
CA ILE A 73 -5.16 1.79 -7.22
C ILE A 73 -6.33 2.74 -7.48
N ALA A 74 -6.02 4.01 -7.77
CA ALA A 74 -7.02 4.99 -8.16
C ALA A 74 -6.96 5.22 -9.68
N VAL A 75 -8.09 5.05 -10.37
CA VAL A 75 -8.18 5.18 -11.83
C VAL A 75 -8.99 6.42 -12.17
N PHE A 76 -8.37 7.35 -12.91
CA PHE A 76 -8.98 8.59 -13.36
C PHE A 76 -9.03 8.67 -14.89
N GLY A 77 -9.89 9.54 -15.42
CA GLY A 77 -9.97 9.81 -16.86
C GLY A 77 -11.38 10.18 -17.33
N LEU A 78 -11.47 10.70 -18.56
CA LEU A 78 -12.73 11.15 -19.16
C LEU A 78 -13.77 10.03 -19.30
N VAL A 79 -15.04 10.42 -19.41
CA VAL A 79 -16.17 9.49 -19.62
C VAL A 79 -16.03 8.76 -20.96
N SER A 80 -16.49 7.50 -21.03
CA SER A 80 -16.47 6.65 -22.24
C SER A 80 -15.06 6.30 -22.78
N ARG A 81 -14.05 6.23 -21.91
CA ARG A 81 -12.67 5.82 -22.25
C ARG A 81 -12.26 4.44 -21.72
N GLY A 82 -13.24 3.63 -21.34
CA GLY A 82 -12.99 2.23 -20.96
C GLY A 82 -12.42 2.00 -19.56
N LYS A 83 -12.40 2.98 -18.65
CA LYS A 83 -11.92 2.80 -17.26
C LYS A 83 -12.54 1.57 -16.57
N SER A 84 -13.87 1.48 -16.59
CA SER A 84 -14.62 0.37 -16.03
C SER A 84 -14.36 -0.96 -16.76
N ALA A 85 -14.09 -0.90 -18.07
CA ALA A 85 -13.75 -2.09 -18.85
C ALA A 85 -12.34 -2.62 -18.51
N VAL A 86 -11.36 -1.73 -18.34
CA VAL A 86 -10.00 -2.10 -17.90
C VAL A 86 -10.03 -2.67 -16.49
N LEU A 87 -10.76 -2.05 -15.56
CA LEU A 87 -10.92 -2.58 -14.21
C LEU A 87 -11.58 -3.96 -14.21
N ASN A 88 -12.64 -4.16 -14.99
CA ASN A 88 -13.25 -5.48 -15.13
C ASN A 88 -12.29 -6.53 -15.72
N ALA A 89 -11.46 -6.14 -16.70
CA ALA A 89 -10.45 -7.02 -17.27
C ALA A 89 -9.35 -7.39 -16.26
N LEU A 90 -8.89 -6.42 -15.47
CA LEU A 90 -7.91 -6.64 -14.38
C LEU A 90 -8.48 -7.55 -13.30
N LEU A 91 -9.76 -7.40 -12.98
CA LEU A 91 -10.47 -8.23 -11.99
C LEU A 91 -10.92 -9.57 -12.57
N SER A 92 -10.86 -9.75 -13.90
CA SER A 92 -11.45 -10.88 -14.62
C SER A 92 -12.96 -11.09 -14.36
N GLU A 93 -13.65 -10.03 -13.92
CA GLU A 93 -15.07 -10.04 -13.55
C GLU A 93 -15.80 -8.79 -14.06
N LYS A 94 -17.08 -8.91 -14.43
CA LYS A 94 -17.90 -7.78 -14.91
C LYS A 94 -18.62 -7.07 -13.75
N ILE A 95 -17.86 -6.49 -12.83
CA ILE A 95 -18.41 -5.83 -11.62
C ILE A 95 -18.87 -4.39 -11.90
N LEU A 96 -18.12 -3.66 -12.73
CA LEU A 96 -18.44 -2.29 -13.09
C LEU A 96 -19.24 -2.23 -14.39
N GLU A 97 -20.31 -1.45 -14.40
CA GLU A 97 -21.09 -1.22 -15.62
C GLU A 97 -20.22 -0.52 -16.69
N THR A 98 -20.30 -1.03 -17.91
CA THR A 98 -19.64 -0.47 -19.08
C THR A 98 -20.69 -0.13 -20.14
N GLY A 99 -20.61 1.08 -20.70
CA GLY A 99 -21.56 1.55 -21.72
C GLY A 99 -20.95 2.67 -22.57
N PRO A 100 -21.20 2.69 -23.89
CA PRO A 100 -20.57 3.65 -24.80
C PRO A 100 -21.21 5.05 -24.79
N LEU A 101 -22.52 5.15 -24.49
CA LEU A 101 -23.28 6.38 -24.74
C LEU A 101 -23.52 7.28 -23.53
N ASN A 102 -23.60 6.72 -22.33
CA ASN A 102 -23.94 7.48 -21.13
C ASN A 102 -22.87 7.16 -20.08
N GLY A 103 -22.38 8.15 -19.34
CA GLY A 103 -21.43 7.92 -18.25
C GLY A 103 -22.05 7.05 -17.15
N VAL A 104 -22.06 5.73 -17.37
CA VAL A 104 -22.73 4.74 -16.51
C VAL A 104 -22.12 4.65 -15.12
N THR A 105 -20.89 5.14 -14.96
CA THR A 105 -20.27 5.32 -13.63
C THR A 105 -20.46 6.76 -13.18
N GLN A 106 -21.56 7.01 -12.47
CA GLN A 106 -21.92 8.35 -11.96
C GLN A 106 -21.32 8.64 -10.58
N TRP A 107 -20.99 7.60 -9.81
CA TRP A 107 -20.45 7.72 -8.46
C TRP A 107 -19.10 7.00 -8.33
N PRO A 108 -18.17 7.50 -7.49
CA PRO A 108 -16.94 6.79 -7.17
C PRO A 108 -17.26 5.41 -6.61
N ARG A 109 -16.64 4.36 -7.16
CA ARG A 109 -16.74 2.98 -6.66
C ARG A 109 -15.37 2.51 -6.19
N ALA A 110 -15.34 1.87 -5.04
CA ALA A 110 -14.17 1.17 -4.51
C ALA A 110 -14.50 -0.33 -4.45
N ILE A 111 -13.61 -1.15 -5.02
CA ILE A 111 -13.72 -2.61 -5.01
C ILE A 111 -12.48 -3.12 -4.30
N ARG A 112 -12.68 -4.04 -3.34
CA ARG A 112 -11.61 -4.82 -2.73
C ARG A 112 -11.68 -6.22 -3.30
N TRP A 113 -10.56 -6.69 -3.81
CA TRP A 113 -10.37 -8.04 -4.31
C TRP A 113 -9.07 -8.62 -3.74
#